data_AF-A0A1H0WP46-F1
#
_entry.id   AF-A0A1H0WP46-F1
#
_cell.length_a   1.000
_cell.length_b   1.000
_cell.length_c   1.000
_cell.angle_alpha   90.00
_cell.angle_beta   90.00
_cell.angle_gamma   90.00
#
_symmetry.space_group_name_H-M   'P 1'
#
loop_
_entity.id
_entity.type
_entity.pdbx_description
1 polymer ?
#
loop_
_entity_poly.entity_id
_entity_poly.type
_entity_poly.pdbx_seq_one_letter_code
_entity_poly.pdbx_strand_id
1 'polypeptide(L)'
;MKALYISAIIILISVTSCKKDNIANESEFNKSYKTWLSFKSTAHNTYLYTTSFRSVFGYGAEVKTGVINGKVTWRDFISTQLKRNGTSQIDTIKQWHEDASHINTHPNDVGESLTLDDVYQKAKTVWLKADKKSNDIYFETKNSGMISSCGFVPNGCQDDCFNGITISLITSVQF
;
A
#
# COMPACT_ATOMS: atom_id res chain seq x y z
N MET A 1 -54.12 32.10 36.95
CA MET A 1 -53.35 32.22 35.70
C MET A 1 -51.87 32.43 36.03
N LYS A 2 -51.05 31.37 36.02
CA LYS A 2 -49.61 31.44 35.70
C LYS A 2 -49.24 30.08 35.08
N ALA A 3 -48.76 30.15 33.84
CA ALA A 3 -48.59 29.02 32.95
C ALA A 3 -47.47 28.08 33.42
N LEU A 4 -47.69 26.77 33.15
CA LEU A 4 -46.64 25.78 32.92
C LEU A 4 -45.61 26.31 31.92
N TYR A 5 -44.37 25.83 31.96
CA TYR A 5 -43.70 25.17 30.83
C TYR A 5 -42.39 24.53 31.31
N ILE A 6 -42.47 23.22 31.61
CA ILE A 6 -41.29 22.35 31.73
C ILE A 6 -40.78 22.14 30.32
N SER A 7 -39.71 22.84 29.94
CA SER A 7 -39.03 22.62 28.66
C SER A 7 -38.01 21.50 28.85
N ALA A 8 -38.44 20.27 28.55
CA ALA A 8 -37.56 19.12 28.38
C ALA A 8 -36.74 19.31 27.10
N ILE A 9 -35.44 19.60 27.24
CA ILE A 9 -34.49 19.59 26.14
C ILE A 9 -34.18 18.14 25.80
N ILE A 10 -34.85 17.61 24.77
CA ILE A 10 -34.55 16.32 24.17
C ILE A 10 -33.26 16.51 23.35
N ILE A 11 -32.13 16.07 23.91
CA ILE A 11 -30.87 15.96 23.17
C ILE A 11 -31.05 14.85 22.13
N LEU A 12 -31.26 15.25 20.88
CA LEU A 12 -31.26 14.36 19.72
C LEU A 12 -29.82 13.87 19.52
N ILE A 13 -29.47 12.74 20.15
CA ILE A 13 -28.22 12.04 19.89
C ILE A 13 -28.31 11.55 18.44
N SER A 14 -27.68 12.32 17.55
CA SER A 14 -27.51 11.96 16.15
C SER A 14 -26.65 10.70 16.12
N VAL A 15 -27.29 9.55 15.93
CA VAL A 15 -26.58 8.31 15.61
C VAL A 15 -25.93 8.49 14.25
N THR A 16 -24.70 8.98 14.23
CA THR A 16 -23.84 8.85 13.07
C THR A 16 -23.59 7.35 12.91
N SER A 17 -24.45 6.69 12.13
CA SER A 17 -24.22 5.33 11.69
C SER A 17 -22.89 5.35 10.96
N CYS A 18 -21.84 4.86 11.62
CA CYS A 18 -20.57 4.55 10.99
C CYS A 18 -20.91 3.62 9.84
N LYS A 19 -20.98 4.15 8.61
CA LYS A 19 -21.08 3.33 7.41
C LYS A 19 -19.86 2.42 7.45
N LYS A 20 -20.08 1.12 7.69
CA LYS A 20 -19.04 0.14 7.45
C LYS A 20 -18.63 0.28 6.00
N ASP A 21 -17.35 0.52 5.77
CA ASP A 21 -16.84 0.55 4.42
C ASP A 21 -16.86 -0.89 3.93
N ASN A 22 -17.72 -1.18 2.95
CA ASN A 22 -17.88 -2.54 2.43
C ASN A 22 -16.67 -2.91 1.54
N ILE A 23 -15.55 -3.22 2.17
CA ILE A 23 -14.30 -3.66 1.53
C ILE A 23 -14.01 -5.13 1.84
N ALA A 24 -13.27 -5.79 0.97
CA ALA A 24 -12.71 -7.10 1.27
C ALA A 24 -11.69 -7.01 2.42
N ASN A 25 -11.63 -8.05 3.26
CA ASN A 25 -10.65 -8.14 4.37
C ASN A 25 -10.68 -6.93 5.33
N GLU A 26 -11.87 -6.35 5.58
CA GLU A 26 -12.03 -5.11 6.37
C GLU A 26 -11.42 -5.24 7.79
N SER A 27 -11.59 -6.39 8.44
CA SER A 27 -11.06 -6.64 9.79
C SER A 27 -9.53 -6.61 9.81
N GLU A 28 -8.91 -7.34 8.88
CA GLU A 28 -7.46 -7.44 8.70
C GLU A 28 -6.87 -6.09 8.29
N PHE A 29 -7.54 -5.38 7.37
CA PHE A 29 -7.17 -4.03 6.97
C PHE A 29 -7.17 -3.07 8.16
N ASN A 30 -8.23 -3.06 8.96
CA ASN A 30 -8.34 -2.18 10.12
C ASN A 30 -7.27 -2.49 11.17
N LYS A 31 -6.93 -3.76 11.39
CA LYS A 31 -5.82 -4.16 12.26
C LYS A 31 -4.49 -3.64 11.71
N SER A 32 -4.24 -3.83 10.41
CA SER A 32 -3.01 -3.38 9.76
C SER A 32 -2.86 -1.87 9.77
N TYR A 33 -3.94 -1.13 9.50
CA TYR A 33 -3.95 0.32 9.49
C TYR A 33 -3.63 0.90 10.87
N LYS A 34 -4.16 0.28 11.95
CA LYS A 34 -3.76 0.65 13.32
C LYS A 34 -2.27 0.43 13.57
N THR A 35 -1.72 -0.69 13.10
CA THR A 35 -0.27 -0.95 13.19
C THR A 35 0.54 0.10 12.45
N TRP A 36 0.12 0.46 11.23
CA TRP A 36 0.74 1.53 10.45
C TRP A 36 0.72 2.87 11.19
N LEU A 37 -0.42 3.28 11.76
CA LEU A 37 -0.51 4.54 12.51
C LEU A 37 0.45 4.58 13.71
N SER A 38 0.58 3.47 14.44
CA SER A 38 1.54 3.34 15.53
C SER A 38 2.98 3.43 15.04
N PHE A 39 3.34 2.69 13.98
CA PHE A 39 4.67 2.74 13.38
C PHE A 39 5.00 4.15 12.87
N LYS A 40 4.08 4.78 12.15
CA LYS A 40 4.20 6.15 11.62
C LYS A 40 4.49 7.16 12.74
N SER A 41 3.79 7.05 13.87
CA SER A 41 4.02 7.89 15.04
C SER A 41 5.44 7.72 15.59
N THR A 42 5.84 6.48 15.86
CA THR A 42 7.16 6.14 16.41
C THR A 42 8.31 6.49 15.48
N ALA A 43 8.12 6.31 14.17
CA ALA A 43 9.12 6.59 13.15
C ALA A 43 9.10 8.06 12.70
N HIS A 44 8.31 8.94 13.33
CA HIS A 44 8.15 10.34 12.92
C HIS A 44 7.85 10.49 11.42
N ASN A 45 6.99 9.61 10.90
CA ASN A 45 6.62 9.50 9.48
C ASN A 45 7.83 9.41 8.53
N THR A 46 8.91 8.80 9.00
CA THR A 46 10.20 8.68 8.32
C THR A 46 10.61 7.20 8.26
N TYR A 47 10.70 6.65 7.06
CA TYR A 47 10.86 5.21 6.84
C TYR A 47 11.35 4.90 5.43
N LEU A 48 11.82 3.67 5.26
CA LEU A 48 12.08 3.07 3.95
C LEU A 48 11.08 1.93 3.74
N TYR A 49 10.64 1.77 2.50
CA TYR A 49 9.95 0.54 2.11
C TYR A 49 10.42 0.07 0.73
N THR A 50 10.37 -1.23 0.51
CA THR A 50 10.75 -1.85 -0.76
C THR A 50 9.54 -2.50 -1.40
N THR A 51 9.20 -2.10 -2.62
CA THR A 51 8.24 -2.84 -3.45
C THR A 51 8.97 -3.82 -4.34
N SER A 52 8.31 -4.92 -4.67
CA SER A 52 8.88 -5.95 -5.53
C SER A 52 7.85 -6.49 -6.51
N PHE A 53 8.28 -6.72 -7.74
CA PHE A 53 7.56 -7.44 -8.78
C PHE A 53 8.41 -8.64 -9.23
N ARG A 54 7.76 -9.77 -9.46
CA ARG A 54 8.36 -10.98 -10.03
C ARG A 54 7.39 -11.55 -11.05
N SER A 55 7.91 -11.87 -12.22
CA SER A 55 7.20 -12.51 -13.31
C SER A 55 7.57 -13.98 -13.38
N VAL A 56 6.61 -14.82 -13.79
CA VAL A 56 6.86 -16.23 -14.08
C VAL A 56 7.83 -16.43 -15.26
N PHE A 57 8.02 -15.41 -16.10
CA PHE A 57 8.98 -15.41 -17.21
C PHE A 57 10.40 -14.97 -16.78
N GLY A 58 10.65 -14.90 -15.48
CA GLY A 58 11.98 -14.64 -14.91
C GLY A 58 12.39 -13.18 -14.89
N TYR A 59 11.49 -12.25 -15.20
CA TYR A 59 11.71 -10.82 -14.97
C TYR A 59 11.42 -10.47 -13.50
N GLY A 60 12.15 -9.50 -12.97
CA GLY A 60 11.89 -8.95 -11.65
C GLY A 60 12.24 -7.48 -11.57
N ALA A 61 11.60 -6.77 -10.65
CA ALA A 61 11.92 -5.39 -10.34
C ALA A 61 11.77 -5.13 -8.84
N GLU A 62 12.60 -4.25 -8.30
CA GLU A 62 12.51 -3.77 -6.93
C GLU A 62 12.65 -2.24 -6.91
N VAL A 63 11.86 -1.59 -6.06
CA VAL A 63 11.97 -0.16 -5.80
C VAL A 63 12.09 0.05 -4.31
N LYS A 64 13.24 0.55 -3.86
CA LYS A 64 13.41 1.03 -2.49
C LYS A 64 13.07 2.51 -2.46
N THR A 65 12.10 2.88 -1.63
CA THR A 65 11.61 4.26 -1.54
C THR A 65 11.89 4.83 -0.15
N GLY A 66 12.54 5.98 -0.11
CA GLY A 66 12.77 6.74 1.12
C GLY A 66 11.70 7.80 1.32
N VAL A 67 11.01 7.73 2.46
CA VAL A 67 10.03 8.73 2.90
C VAL A 67 10.56 9.43 4.14
N ILE A 68 10.68 10.75 4.09
CA ILE A 68 11.14 11.59 5.19
C ILE A 68 10.06 12.59 5.52
N ASN A 69 9.64 12.63 6.79
CA ASN A 69 8.56 13.51 7.27
C ASN A 69 7.29 13.43 6.40
N GLY A 70 6.94 12.23 5.93
CA GLY A 70 5.75 11.99 5.10
C GLY A 70 5.88 12.39 3.63
N LYS A 71 7.09 12.73 3.15
CA LYS A 71 7.33 13.02 1.73
C LYS A 71 8.32 12.04 1.16
N VAL A 72 8.06 11.51 -0.03
CA VAL A 72 9.06 10.72 -0.76
C VAL A 72 10.21 11.64 -1.15
N THR A 73 11.43 11.28 -0.75
CA THR A 73 12.65 12.06 -1.00
C THR A 73 13.64 11.37 -1.92
N TRP A 74 13.56 10.05 -2.08
CA TRP A 74 14.42 9.34 -3.02
C TRP A 74 13.84 7.96 -3.37
N ARG A 75 14.30 7.40 -4.50
CA ARG A 75 13.99 6.03 -4.92
C ARG A 75 15.23 5.39 -5.53
N ASP A 76 15.51 4.14 -5.17
CA ASP A 76 16.44 3.27 -5.88
C ASP A 76 15.65 2.19 -6.62
N PHE A 77 15.95 2.00 -7.89
CA PHE A 77 15.34 0.95 -8.70
C PHE A 77 16.38 -0.03 -9.22
N ILE A 78 15.99 -1.29 -9.23
CA ILE A 78 16.71 -2.35 -9.92
C ILE A 78 15.70 -3.22 -10.67
N SER A 79 16.01 -3.58 -11.91
CA SER A 79 15.33 -4.66 -12.62
C SER A 79 16.29 -5.72 -13.08
N THR A 80 15.78 -6.94 -13.09
CA THR A 80 16.55 -8.16 -13.24
C THR A 80 15.87 -9.11 -14.21
N GLN A 81 16.66 -9.94 -14.88
CA GLN A 81 16.19 -10.98 -15.78
C GLN A 81 16.96 -12.29 -15.52
N LEU A 82 16.23 -13.39 -15.42
CA LEU A 82 16.84 -14.72 -15.40
C LEU A 82 17.59 -14.99 -16.70
N LYS A 83 18.83 -15.49 -16.62
CA LYS A 83 19.62 -15.85 -17.79
C LYS A 83 18.96 -16.96 -18.60
N ARG A 84 18.86 -16.76 -19.91
CA ARG A 84 18.36 -17.78 -20.86
C ARG A 84 19.44 -18.77 -21.30
N ASN A 85 20.27 -19.21 -20.36
CA ASN A 85 21.36 -20.17 -20.60
C ASN A 85 21.15 -21.49 -19.84
N GLY A 86 19.93 -21.73 -19.32
CA GLY A 86 19.60 -22.92 -18.52
C GLY A 86 20.12 -22.90 -17.08
N THR A 87 20.75 -21.79 -16.65
CA THR A 87 21.18 -21.61 -15.25
C THR A 87 20.17 -20.77 -14.47
N SER A 88 20.11 -20.93 -13.15
CA SER A 88 19.29 -20.08 -12.26
C SER A 88 19.94 -18.71 -11.97
N GLN A 89 20.86 -18.25 -12.81
CA GLN A 89 21.55 -16.97 -12.63
C GLN A 89 20.67 -15.80 -13.06
N ILE A 90 20.83 -14.67 -12.38
CA ILE A 90 20.06 -13.45 -12.61
C ILE A 90 21.01 -12.34 -13.07
N ASP A 91 20.67 -11.66 -14.15
CA ASP A 91 21.35 -10.44 -14.61
C ASP A 91 20.58 -9.19 -14.15
N THR A 92 21.30 -8.15 -13.75
CA THR A 92 20.73 -6.82 -13.62
C THR A 92 20.70 -6.17 -15.00
N ILE A 93 19.51 -5.76 -15.45
CA ILE A 93 19.31 -5.20 -16.79
C ILE A 93 19.07 -3.70 -16.78
N LYS A 94 18.62 -3.14 -15.66
CA LYS A 94 18.49 -1.69 -15.46
C LYS A 94 18.57 -1.34 -13.99
N GLN A 95 19.17 -0.18 -13.71
CA GLN A 95 19.22 0.40 -12.37
C GLN A 95 19.28 1.91 -12.49
N TRP A 96 18.68 2.61 -11.53
CA TRP A 96 18.79 4.06 -11.42
C TRP A 96 18.48 4.52 -9.99
N HIS A 97 18.85 5.77 -9.72
CA HIS A 97 18.56 6.48 -8.48
C HIS A 97 17.82 7.76 -8.81
N GLU A 98 16.79 8.08 -8.02
CA GLU A 98 16.13 9.38 -7.99
C GLU A 98 16.35 10.01 -6.62
N ASP A 99 16.76 11.28 -6.61
CA ASP A 99 16.83 12.12 -5.42
C ASP A 99 15.62 13.07 -5.33
N ALA A 100 15.56 13.88 -4.27
CA ALA A 100 14.42 14.75 -3.98
C ALA A 100 14.14 15.81 -5.06
N SER A 101 15.15 16.16 -5.87
CA SER A 101 15.03 17.09 -7.00
C SER A 101 14.66 16.41 -8.32
N HIS A 102 14.76 15.08 -8.41
CA HIS A 102 14.53 14.28 -9.63
C HIS A 102 13.54 13.12 -9.43
N ILE A 103 12.66 13.20 -8.44
CA ILE A 103 11.57 12.22 -8.22
C ILE A 103 10.66 12.14 -9.45
N ASN A 104 10.24 10.92 -9.80
CA ASN A 104 9.32 10.61 -10.90
C ASN A 104 9.87 10.90 -12.31
N THR A 105 11.19 10.79 -12.50
CA THR A 105 11.84 10.95 -13.81
C THR A 105 11.81 9.67 -14.65
N HIS A 106 11.45 8.52 -14.05
CA HIS A 106 11.38 7.21 -14.72
C HIS A 106 9.97 6.58 -14.73
N PRO A 107 8.93 7.27 -15.26
CA PRO A 107 7.54 6.82 -15.16
C PRO A 107 7.23 5.52 -15.94
N ASN A 108 8.10 5.14 -16.89
CA ASN A 108 7.92 3.91 -17.68
C ASN A 108 8.47 2.65 -16.98
N ASP A 109 9.30 2.81 -15.95
CA ASP A 109 9.92 1.68 -15.24
C ASP A 109 9.15 1.27 -13.99
N VAL A 110 8.54 2.27 -13.34
CA VAL A 110 7.89 2.13 -12.04
C VAL A 110 6.64 2.99 -12.01
N GLY A 111 5.66 2.56 -11.23
CA GLY A 111 4.45 3.34 -11.00
C GLY A 111 4.68 4.65 -10.24
N GLU A 112 3.56 5.29 -9.91
CA GLU A 112 3.50 6.47 -9.07
C GLU A 112 4.33 6.33 -7.79
N SER A 113 5.00 7.40 -7.40
CA SER A 113 5.69 7.49 -6.11
C SER A 113 4.64 7.63 -4.99
N LEU A 114 4.52 6.59 -4.16
CA LEU A 114 3.55 6.52 -3.07
C LEU A 114 4.23 6.63 -1.71
N THR A 115 3.56 7.23 -0.75
CA THR A 115 3.84 6.99 0.67
C THR A 115 3.05 5.79 1.17
N LEU A 116 3.36 5.28 2.36
CA LEU A 116 2.50 4.28 2.99
C LEU A 116 1.10 4.82 3.30
N ASP A 117 0.92 6.12 3.56
CA ASP A 117 -0.42 6.72 3.67
C ASP A 117 -1.20 6.55 2.35
N ASP A 118 -0.55 6.84 1.21
CA ASP A 118 -1.16 6.66 -0.12
C ASP A 118 -1.47 5.19 -0.41
N VAL A 119 -0.58 4.28 -0.01
CA VAL A 119 -0.79 2.82 -0.11
C VAL A 119 -2.01 2.39 0.69
N TYR A 120 -2.14 2.79 1.95
CA TYR A 120 -3.31 2.45 2.77
C TYR A 120 -4.59 3.08 2.24
N GLN A 121 -4.51 4.29 1.67
CA GLN A 121 -5.65 4.92 1.02
C GLN A 121 -6.08 4.14 -0.23
N LYS A 122 -5.15 3.80 -1.13
CA LYS A 122 -5.43 2.98 -2.32
C LYS A 122 -5.95 1.59 -1.98
N ALA A 123 -5.43 0.97 -0.92
CA ALA A 123 -5.95 -0.29 -0.41
C ALA A 123 -7.45 -0.18 -0.08
N LYS A 124 -7.83 0.86 0.67
CA LYS A 124 -9.23 1.07 1.10
C LYS A 124 -10.16 1.51 -0.03
N THR A 125 -9.67 2.30 -0.99
CA THR A 125 -10.54 2.94 -1.99
C THR A 125 -10.55 2.26 -3.34
N VAL A 126 -9.53 1.46 -3.65
CA VAL A 126 -9.37 0.81 -4.96
C VAL A 126 -9.23 -0.69 -4.80
N TRP A 127 -8.14 -1.16 -4.21
CA TRP A 127 -7.76 -2.57 -4.27
C TRP A 127 -8.73 -3.49 -3.52
N LEU A 128 -9.10 -3.13 -2.29
CA LEU A 128 -10.06 -3.92 -1.50
C LEU A 128 -11.53 -3.63 -1.84
N LYS A 129 -11.78 -2.65 -2.73
CA LYS A 129 -13.10 -2.35 -3.29
C LYS A 129 -13.36 -3.02 -4.63
N ALA A 130 -12.40 -3.76 -5.17
CA ALA A 130 -12.60 -4.53 -6.39
C ALA A 130 -13.83 -5.45 -6.27
N ASP A 131 -14.50 -5.69 -7.39
CA ASP A 131 -15.69 -6.54 -7.41
C ASP A 131 -15.28 -8.01 -7.21
N LYS A 132 -15.70 -8.57 -6.07
CA LYS A 132 -15.44 -9.96 -5.67
C LYS A 132 -16.00 -11.00 -6.63
N LYS A 133 -16.96 -10.65 -7.49
CA LYS A 133 -17.52 -11.58 -8.48
C LYS A 133 -16.61 -11.78 -9.69
N SER A 134 -15.79 -10.77 -9.99
CA SER A 134 -14.93 -10.73 -11.18
C SER A 134 -13.45 -10.74 -10.82
N ASN A 135 -13.09 -10.71 -9.53
CA ASN A 135 -11.71 -10.66 -9.07
C ASN A 135 -11.50 -11.47 -7.78
N ASP A 136 -10.33 -12.11 -7.69
CA ASP A 136 -9.77 -12.62 -6.46
C ASP A 136 -9.02 -11.50 -5.73
N ILE A 137 -9.37 -11.23 -4.48
CA ILE A 137 -8.84 -10.08 -3.71
C ILE A 137 -7.90 -10.57 -2.62
N TYR A 138 -6.70 -9.97 -2.57
CA TYR A 138 -5.61 -10.37 -1.69
C TYR A 138 -5.26 -9.26 -0.70
N PHE A 139 -5.03 -9.66 0.55
CA PHE A 139 -4.56 -8.78 1.61
C PHE A 139 -3.67 -9.56 2.58
N GLU A 140 -2.40 -9.17 2.68
CA GLU A 140 -1.42 -9.77 3.57
C GLU A 140 -0.69 -8.71 4.40
N THR A 141 -0.28 -9.08 5.62
CA THR A 141 0.28 -8.16 6.62
C THR A 141 1.61 -8.63 7.20
N LYS A 142 2.50 -9.16 6.37
CA LYS A 142 3.75 -9.81 6.79
C LYS A 142 4.88 -8.82 7.14
N ASN A 143 4.67 -7.51 7.01
CA ASN A 143 5.62 -6.47 7.45
C ASN A 143 5.33 -6.05 8.90
N SER A 144 5.53 -6.96 9.86
CA SER A 144 5.23 -6.73 11.28
C SER A 144 3.78 -6.26 11.52
N GLY A 145 2.82 -6.80 10.76
CA GLY A 145 1.41 -6.41 10.82
C GLY A 145 1.03 -5.26 9.88
N MET A 146 1.98 -4.60 9.21
CA MET A 146 1.72 -3.67 8.11
C MET A 146 1.60 -4.42 6.78
N ILE A 147 1.00 -3.77 5.77
CA ILE A 147 0.75 -4.36 4.44
C ILE A 147 2.04 -4.95 3.85
N SER A 148 1.98 -6.21 3.44
CA SER A 148 3.00 -6.88 2.60
C SER A 148 2.48 -7.19 1.20
N SER A 149 1.17 -7.37 1.03
CA SER A 149 0.52 -7.46 -0.27
C SER A 149 -0.90 -6.92 -0.16
N CYS A 150 -1.33 -6.11 -1.13
CA CYS A 150 -2.71 -5.67 -1.24
C CYS A 150 -3.05 -5.42 -2.71
N GLY A 151 -4.09 -6.09 -3.21
CA GLY A 151 -4.43 -6.04 -4.62
C GLY A 151 -5.51 -7.05 -4.99
N PHE A 152 -5.72 -7.22 -6.27
CA PHE A 152 -6.63 -8.22 -6.82
C PHE A 152 -6.12 -8.76 -8.15
N VAL A 153 -6.63 -9.92 -8.53
CA VAL A 153 -6.39 -10.57 -9.82
C VAL A 153 -7.75 -10.78 -10.50
N PRO A 154 -7.95 -10.31 -11.74
CA PRO A 154 -9.17 -10.61 -12.48
C PRO A 154 -9.34 -12.11 -12.73
N ASN A 155 -10.57 -12.61 -12.59
CA ASN A 155 -10.88 -14.02 -12.80
C ASN A 155 -10.51 -14.45 -14.23
N GLY A 156 -9.79 -15.56 -14.35
CA GLY A 156 -9.31 -16.06 -15.64
C GLY A 156 -8.05 -15.39 -16.18
N CYS A 157 -7.43 -14.47 -15.42
CA CYS A 157 -6.04 -14.10 -15.68
C CYS A 157 -5.13 -15.33 -15.58
N GLN A 158 -4.17 -15.45 -16.50
CA GLN A 158 -3.17 -16.51 -16.48
C GLN A 158 -1.90 -16.06 -15.74
N ASP A 159 -1.13 -15.15 -16.34
CA ASP A 159 0.19 -14.75 -15.83
C ASP A 159 0.26 -13.23 -15.58
N ASP A 160 0.95 -12.83 -14.51
CA ASP A 160 1.38 -11.46 -14.22
C ASP A 160 0.28 -10.37 -14.13
N CYS A 161 -0.99 -10.70 -13.89
CA CYS A 161 -2.07 -9.67 -13.78
C CYS A 161 -2.40 -9.18 -12.37
N PHE A 162 -1.48 -9.29 -11.41
CA PHE A 162 -1.73 -8.75 -10.07
C PHE A 162 -1.85 -7.22 -10.10
N ASN A 163 -3.03 -6.71 -9.78
CA ASN A 163 -3.32 -5.28 -9.70
C ASN A 163 -3.25 -4.83 -8.24
N GLY A 164 -2.10 -4.29 -7.84
CA GLY A 164 -1.89 -3.92 -6.45
C GLY A 164 -0.44 -3.57 -6.13
N ILE A 165 -0.08 -3.81 -4.88
CA ILE A 165 1.26 -3.60 -4.36
C ILE A 165 1.73 -4.83 -3.59
N THR A 166 3.01 -5.16 -3.76
CA THR A 166 3.74 -6.10 -2.91
C THR A 166 4.89 -5.35 -2.27
N ILE A 167 4.96 -5.36 -0.94
CA ILE A 167 5.98 -4.70 -0.14
C ILE A 167 6.78 -5.78 0.59
N SER A 168 8.04 -5.92 0.24
CA SER A 168 8.93 -6.94 0.80
C SER A 168 9.55 -6.54 2.13
N LEU A 169 9.67 -5.23 2.39
CA LEU A 169 10.28 -4.70 3.62
C LEU A 169 9.73 -3.32 3.94
N ILE A 170 9.52 -3.06 5.24
CA ILE A 170 9.31 -1.73 5.82
C ILE A 170 10.24 -1.58 7.01
N THR A 171 11.02 -0.51 7.07
CA THR A 171 11.90 -0.20 8.21
C THR A 171 11.85 1.29 8.54
N SER A 172 11.96 1.63 9.82
CA SER A 172 12.24 3.01 10.21
C SER A 172 13.66 3.39 9.81
N VAL A 173 13.89 4.69 9.61
CA VAL A 173 15.23 5.27 9.52
C VAL A 173 15.50 5.95 10.85
N GLN A 174 16.59 5.58 11.52
CA GLN A 174 17.13 6.39 12.61
C GLN A 174 18.14 7.36 12.00
N PHE A 175 17.94 8.66 12.27
CA PHE A 175 18.93 9.69 12.03
C PHE A 175 19.67 9.99 13.33
#